data_AF-A0A5K0ZQL3-F1
#
_entry.id   AF-A0A5K0ZQL3-F1
#
_cell.length_a   1.000
_cell.length_b   1.000
_cell.length_c   1.000
_cell.angle_alpha   90.00
_cell.angle_beta   90.00
_cell.angle_gamma   90.00
#
_symmetry.space_group_name_H-M   'P 1'
#
loop_
_entity.id
_entity.type
_entity.pdbx_description
1 polymer ?
#
loop_
_entity_poly.entity_id
_entity_poly.type
_entity_poly.pdbx_seq_one_letter_code
_entity_poly.pdbx_strand_id
1 'polypeptide(L)' 'DFKTDLRFQSSANAALQDTNLCAIHAKRVTIMPKDIQLARRIRGKRA' A
#
# COMPACT_ATOMS: atom_id res chain seq x y z
N ASP A 1 14.59 -6.89 -17.76
CA ASP A 1 15.28 -7.42 -16.58
C ASP A 1 14.22 -7.92 -15.60
N PHE A 2 14.00 -9.24 -15.49
CA PHE A 2 12.93 -9.79 -14.62
C PHE A 2 13.14 -9.44 -13.13
N LYS A 3 14.37 -9.11 -12.74
CA LYS A 3 14.74 -8.78 -11.36
C LYS A 3 14.34 -7.35 -10.99
N THR A 4 14.34 -6.41 -11.94
CA THR A 4 13.79 -5.06 -11.71
C THR A 4 12.26 -5.11 -11.57
N ASP A 5 11.58 -5.98 -12.32
CA ASP A 5 10.13 -6.16 -12.23
C ASP A 5 9.73 -6.83 -10.89
N LEU A 6 10.48 -7.83 -10.42
CA LEU A 6 10.25 -8.40 -9.09
C LEU A 6 10.49 -7.40 -7.95
N ARG A 7 11.46 -6.48 -8.08
CA ARG A 7 11.66 -5.37 -7.11
C ARG A 7 10.52 -4.34 -7.17
N PHE A 8 9.99 -4.07 -8.36
CA PHE A 8 8.83 -3.19 -8.56
C PHE A 8 7.54 -3.83 -8.02
N GLN A 9 7.33 -5.13 -8.26
CA GLN A 9 6.21 -5.89 -7.70
C GLN A 9 6.32 -6.02 -6.17
N SER A 10 7.54 -6.19 -5.63
CA SER A 10 7.76 -6.28 -4.18
C SER A 10 7.41 -4.97 -3.47
N SER A 11 7.77 -3.82 -4.06
CA SER A 11 7.44 -2.51 -3.49
C SER A 11 5.95 -2.17 -3.64
N ALA A 12 5.33 -2.57 -4.76
CA ALA A 12 3.89 -2.44 -4.98
C ALA A 12 3.08 -3.31 -4.01
N ASN A 13 3.48 -4.56 -3.79
CA ASN A 13 2.81 -5.47 -2.85
C ASN A 13 2.83 -4.91 -1.42
N ALA A 14 3.99 -4.41 -0.96
CA ALA A 14 4.08 -3.80 0.36
C ALA A 14 3.14 -2.59 0.54
N ALA A 15 3.05 -1.71 -0.47
CA ALA A 15 2.15 -0.57 -0.43
C ALA A 15 0.67 -0.96 -0.46
N LEU A 16 0.32 -2.02 -1.20
CA LEU A 16 -1.04 -2.54 -1.28
C LEU A 16 -1.46 -3.24 0.01
N GLN A 17 -0.55 -3.94 0.70
CA GLN A 17 -0.82 -4.54 2.01
C GLN A 17 -1.14 -3.48 3.06
N ASP A 18 -0.33 -2.42 3.17
CA ASP A 18 -0.57 -1.30 4.09
C ASP A 18 -1.94 -0.64 3.82
N THR A 19 -2.29 -0.51 2.54
CA THR A 19 -3.57 0.05 2.09
C THR A 19 -4.75 -0.87 2.42
N ASN A 20 -4.59 -2.18 2.25
CA ASN A 20 -5.62 -3.17 2.57
C ASN A 20 -5.91 -3.21 4.08
N LEU A 21 -4.87 -3.10 4.92
CA LEU A 21 -5.04 -2.99 6.37
C LEU A 21 -5.85 -1.74 6.76
N CYS A 22 -5.63 -0.61 6.08
CA CYS A 22 -6.42 0.61 6.28
C CYS A 22 -7.89 0.44 5.88
N ALA A 23 -8.16 -0.29 4.78
CA ALA A 23 -9.53 -0.59 4.35
C ALA A 23 -10.26 -1.48 5.37
N ILE A 24 -9.59 -2.54 5.86
CA ILE A 24 -10.11 -3.48 6.87
C ILE A 24 -10.36 -2.76 8.20
N HIS A 25 -9.46 -1.87 8.63
CA HIS A 25 -9.64 -1.06 9.83
C HIS A 25 -10.94 -0.22 9.76
N ALA A 26 -11.30 0.26 8.57
CA ALA A 26 -12.53 0.97 8.32
C ALA A 26 -13.71 0.06 7.94
N LYS A 27 -13.63 -1.25 8.20
CA LYS A 27 -14.64 -2.29 7.90
C LYS A 27 -15.05 -2.36 6.43
N ARG A 28 -14.10 -2.11 5.51
CA ARG A 28 -14.31 -2.17 4.06
C ARG A 28 -13.41 -3.23 3.43
N VAL A 29 -13.94 -3.92 2.41
CA VAL A 29 -13.20 -4.91 1.61
C VAL A 29 -12.60 -4.26 0.35
N THR A 30 -13.22 -3.21 -0.16
CA THR A 30 -12.73 -2.45 -1.32
C THR A 30 -11.74 -1.36 -0.88
N ILE A 31 -10.55 -1.38 -1.49
CA ILE A 31 -9.54 -0.33 -1.34
C ILE A 31 -10.03 0.95 -2.00
N MET A 32 -9.96 2.06 -1.27
CA MET A 32 -10.30 3.40 -1.77
C MET A 32 -9.09 4.34 -1.73
N PRO A 33 -9.07 5.42 -2.53
CA PRO A 33 -7.97 6.39 -2.54
C PRO A 33 -7.64 6.97 -1.15
N LYS A 34 -8.64 7.11 -0.27
CA LYS A 34 -8.47 7.52 1.13
C LYS A 34 -7.62 6.55 1.96
N ASP A 35 -7.69 5.25 1.68
CA ASP A 35 -6.89 4.23 2.37
C ASP A 35 -5.43 4.31 1.94
N ILE A 36 -5.18 4.62 0.66
CA ILE A 36 -3.83 4.84 0.12
C ILE A 36 -3.22 6.09 0.73
N GLN A 37 -3.99 7.18 0.82
CA GLN A 37 -3.54 8.41 1.46
C GLN A 37 -3.24 8.21 2.94
N LEU A 38 -4.07 7.43 3.64
CA LEU A 38 -3.87 7.09 5.05
C LEU A 38 -2.62 6.21 5.24
N ALA A 39 -2.48 5.14 4.45
CA ALA A 39 -1.32 4.27 4.48
C ALA A 39 -0.03 5.06 4.22
N ARG A 40 -0.03 5.96 3.23
CA ARG A 40 1.11 6.85 2.94
C ARG A 40 1.41 7.83 4.08
N ARG A 41 0.40 8.30 4.80
CA ARG A 41 0.57 9.18 5.97
C ARG A 41 1.17 8.42 7.15
N ILE A 42 0.69 7.22 7.43
CA ILE A 42 1.16 6.35 8.52
C ILE A 42 2.60 5.89 8.28
N ARG A 43 2.91 5.49 7.04
CA ARG A 43 4.25 5.05 6.64
C ARG A 43 5.31 6.15 6.78
N GLY A 44 4.87 7.40 6.96
CA GLY A 44 5.70 8.59 6.92
C GLY A 44 6.27 8.81 5.52
N LYS A 45 6.53 10.07 5.15
CA LYS A 45 7.49 10.29 4.05
C LYS A 45 8.82 9.73 4.55
N ARG A 46 9.15 8.48 4.22
CA ARG A 46 10.56 8.08 4.13
C ARG A 46 11.13 8.95 3.01
N ALA A 47 11.71 10.08 3.41
CA ALA A 47 12.70 10.78 2.63
C ALA A 47 13.84 9.81 2.27
#